data_AF-A0A7J4TSA5-F1
#
_entry.id   AF-A0A7J4TSA5-F1
#
_cell.length_a   1.000
_cell.length_b   1.000
_cell.length_c   1.000
_cell.angle_alpha   90.00
_cell.angle_beta   90.00
_cell.angle_gamma   90.00
#
_symmetry.space_group_name_H-M   'P 1'
#
loop_
_entity.id
_entity.type
_entity.pdbx_description
1 polymer ?
#
loop_
_entity_poly.entity_id
_entity_poly.type
_entity_poly.pdbx_seq_one_letter_code
_entity_poly.pdbx_strand_id
1 'polypeptide(L)' 'MARVVVTLRIMPESPETDLKKLEQKASEKIKAFGCEVGKTEIRPVAFGLKALLLYF' A
#
# COMPACT_ATOMS: atom_id res chain seq x y z
N MET A 1 -22.30 13.34 -5.29
CA MET A 1 -21.03 13.05 -4.59
C MET A 1 -20.17 12.20 -5.51
N ALA A 2 -19.00 12.71 -5.91
CA ALA A 2 -18.03 11.91 -6.66
C ALA A 2 -17.15 11.15 -5.66
N ARG A 3 -17.02 9.83 -5.84
CA ARG A 3 -16.05 9.00 -5.11
C ARG A 3 -14.90 8.72 -6.07
N VAL A 4 -13.69 9.06 -5.66
CA VAL A 4 -12.46 8.77 -6.40
C VAL A 4 -11.75 7.67 -5.63
N VAL A 5 -11.29 6.64 -6.34
CA VAL A 5 -10.48 5.57 -5.76
C VAL A 5 -9.08 5.72 -6.32
N VAL A 6 -8.11 5.90 -5.43
CA VAL A 6 -6.70 6.00 -5.74
C VAL A 6 -6.02 4.68 -5.41
N THR A 7 -5.23 4.17 -6.34
CA THR A 7 -4.40 2.97 -6.11
C THR A 7 -2.96 3.40 -5.95
N LEU A 8 -2.41 3.25 -4.74
CA LEU A 8 -1.02 3.54 -4.44
C LEU A 8 -0.21 2.24 -4.48
N ARG A 9 0.71 2.16 -5.44
CA ARG A 9 1.61 1.02 -5.60
C ARG A 9 2.97 1.35 -4.99
N ILE A 10 3.33 0.65 -3.92
CA ILE A 10 4.63 0.77 -3.26
C ILE A 10 5.49 -0.41 -3.68
N MET A 11 6.64 -0.11 -4.32
CA MET A 11 7.66 -1.08 -4.68
C MET A 11 8.83 -0.94 -3.69
N PRO A 12 9.09 -1.95 -2.86
CA PRO A 12 10.26 -1.94 -2.00
C PRO A 12 11.53 -2.12 -2.83
N GLU A 13 12.62 -1.47 -2.41
CA GLU A 13 13.93 -1.58 -3.06
C GLU A 13 14.59 -2.95 -2.79
N SER A 14 14.25 -3.59 -1.67
CA SER A 14 14.76 -4.92 -1.28
C SER A 14 13.65 -5.89 -0.88
N PRO A 15 13.80 -7.20 -1.18
CA PRO A 15 12.83 -8.24 -0.80
C PRO A 15 12.72 -8.48 0.72
N GLU A 16 13.71 -8.03 1.48
CA GLU A 16 13.73 -8.09 2.95
C GLU A 16 12.90 -6.97 3.62
N THR A 17 12.34 -6.05 2.82
CA THR A 17 11.53 -4.95 3.34
C THR A 17 10.27 -5.48 4.03
N ASP A 18 10.04 -5.05 5.27
CA ASP A 18 8.91 -5.49 6.09
C ASP A 18 7.59 -4.87 5.58
N LEU A 19 6.88 -5.64 4.75
CA LEU A 19 5.63 -5.21 4.10
C LEU A 19 4.52 -4.90 5.11
N LYS A 20 4.51 -5.56 6.28
CA LYS A 20 3.54 -5.29 7.34
C LYS A 20 3.74 -3.91 7.93
N LYS A 21 4.98 -3.54 8.23
CA LYS A 21 5.31 -2.17 8.68
C LYS A 21 5.00 -1.13 7.61
N LEU A 22 5.24 -1.47 6.34
CA LEU A 22 4.93 -0.60 5.21
C LEU A 22 3.42 -0.35 5.08
N GLU A 23 2.61 -1.40 5.22
CA GLU A 23 1.15 -1.33 5.19
C GLU A 23 0.58 -0.50 6.33
N GLN A 24 1.07 -0.69 7.56
CA GLN A 24 0.65 0.12 8.71
C GLN A 24 0.99 1.60 8.50
N LYS A 25 2.25 1.92 8.14
CA LYS A 25 2.67 3.31 7.89
C LYS A 25 1.88 3.96 6.75
N ALA A 26 1.63 3.23 5.67
CA ALA A 26 0.85 3.73 4.55
C ALA A 26 -0.60 4.00 4.98
N SER A 27 -1.22 3.05 5.70
CA SER A 27 -2.59 3.19 6.21
C SER A 27 -2.75 4.35 7.20
N GLU A 28 -1.78 4.53 8.11
CA GLU A 28 -1.76 5.67 9.03
C GLU A 28 -1.66 7.00 8.28
N LYS A 29 -0.78 7.10 7.27
CA LYS A 29 -0.68 8.30 6.44
C LYS A 29 -1.99 8.59 5.72
N ILE A 30 -2.59 7.60 5.07
CA ILE A 30 -3.86 7.76 4.35
C ILE A 30 -4.98 8.25 5.29
N LYS A 31 -5.08 7.65 6.48
CA LYS A 31 -6.04 8.11 7.51
C LYS A 31 -5.74 9.54 7.98
N ALA A 32 -4.47 9.89 8.16
CA ALA A 32 -4.07 11.25 8.53
C ALA A 32 -4.41 12.29 7.44
N PHE A 33 -4.45 11.88 6.17
CA PHE A 33 -4.94 12.70 5.06
C PHE A 33 -6.48 12.80 5.00
N GLY A 34 -7.20 12.11 5.89
CA GLY A 34 -8.67 12.11 5.91
C GLY A 34 -9.30 11.19 4.87
N CYS A 35 -8.53 10.27 4.29
CA CYS A 35 -9.02 9.27 3.34
C CYS A 35 -9.38 7.96 4.04
N GLU A 36 -10.35 7.23 3.48
CA GLU A 36 -10.69 5.88 3.93
C GLU A 36 -9.74 4.87 3.29
N VAL A 37 -8.92 4.21 4.12
CA VAL A 37 -8.14 3.07 3.65
C VAL A 37 -9.12 1.94 3.33
N GLY A 38 -9.20 1.58 2.05
CA GLY A 38 -9.97 0.46 1.57
C GLY A 38 -9.15 -0.83 1.60
N LYS A 39 -8.95 -1.43 0.42
CA LYS A 39 -8.29 -2.72 0.28
C LYS A 39 -6.76 -2.56 0.32
N THR A 40 -6.07 -3.52 0.92
CA THR A 40 -4.62 -3.69 0.75
C THR A 40 -4.34 -5.03 0.09
N GLU A 41 -3.46 -5.04 -0.92
CA GLU A 41 -3.07 -6.24 -1.65
C GLU A 41 -1.55 -6.33 -1.74
N ILE A 42 -1.01 -7.48 -1.34
CA ILE A 42 0.41 -7.79 -1.55
C ILE A 42 0.52 -8.65 -2.79
N ARG A 43 1.15 -8.13 -3.84
CA ARG A 43 1.42 -8.88 -5.06
C ARG A 43 2.90 -9.28 -5.12
N PRO A 44 3.22 -10.57 -5.22
CA PRO A 44 4.59 -10.99 -5.48
C PRO A 44 5.03 -10.47 -6.86
N VAL A 45 6.25 -9.95 -6.90
CA VAL A 45 6.97 -9.50 -8.09
C VAL A 45 8.13 -10.47 -8.32
N ALA A 46 8.76 -10.41 -9.50
CA ALA A 46 9.94 -11.21 -9.80
C ALA A 46 11.06 -11.02 -8.75
N PHE A 47 11.94 -12.02 -8.61
CA PHE A 47 13.09 -11.99 -7.70
C PHE A 47 12.75 -11.86 -6.20
N GLY A 48 11.62 -12.43 -5.77
CA GLY A 48 11.23 -12.46 -4.34
C GLY A 48 10.76 -11.10 -3.79
N LEU A 49 10.76 -10.06 -4.62
CA LEU A 49 10.18 -8.77 -4.31
C LEU A 49 8.66 -8.90 -4.19
N LYS A 50 8.05 -8.05 -3.37
CA LYS A 50 6.60 -8.01 -3.17
C LYS A 50 6.17 -6.56 -3.27
N ALA A 51 5.23 -6.27 -4.16
CA ALA A 51 4.61 -4.96 -4.26
C ALA A 51 3.43 -4.89 -3.29
N LEU A 52 3.30 -3.76 -2.62
CA LEU A 52 2.13 -3.45 -1.80
C LEU A 52 1.24 -2.48 -2.57
N LEU A 53 -0.01 -2.86 -2.81
CA LEU A 53 -1.04 -2.01 -3.40
C LEU A 53 -2.01 -1.61 -2.30
N LEU A 54 -2.20 -0.31 -2.11
CA LEU A 54 -3.26 0.23 -1.25
C LEU A 54 -4.30 0.94 -2.11
N TYR A 55 -5.57 0.67 -1.85
CA TYR A 55 -6.71 1.32 -2.48
C TYR A 55 -7.39 2.19 -1.43
N PHE A 56 -7.53 3.49 -1.69
CA PHE A 56 -8.16 4.46 -0.77
C PHE A 56 -8.80 5.63 -1.52
#